data_AF-A0A661HRS2-F1
#
_entry.id   AF-A0A661HRS2-F1
#
_cell.length_a   1.000
_cell.length_b   1.000
_cell.length_c   1.000
_cell.angle_alpha   90.00
_cell.angle_beta   90.00
_cell.angle_gamma   90.00
#
_symmetry.space_group_name_H-M   'P 1'
#
loop_
_entity.id
_entity.type
_entity.pdbx_description
1 polymer ?
#
loop_
_entity_poly.entity_id
_entity_poly.type
_entity_poly.pdbx_seq_one_letter_code
_entity_poly.pdbx_strand_id
1 'polypeptide(L)'
;MSTLITYPDKFDELKAQVREAGLLKRVPVRGTIEMIAVLLCVIAALVTAPLWNPILLGMFLTLLFTRSVFVSHDVLHTQYFKNKSLSKKLSYPFSALILSNSSSWWDYKHNVNHHTYCNIIDKDEDIRALDNAFTSNRGDSPFIKKYKYLIFWGSMFFMFPAFIAQSYKFVIKRKLWGEFALMLMHWPLIWGTLFYQVGALNTLIVALTLNFVLSPWLAFGFITNHLGCETFTEEEAKDFSWMELQMRGSRSLKGGFLVHWFYGGLNTQIEHHLFPKAPRFSLLKVQKITKDFAKKYNIPYFETTPVVAYIQINNALKEY
;
A
#
# COMPACT_ATOMS: atom_id res chain seq x y z
N MET A 1 -5.04 -18.79 33.78
CA MET A 1 -6.10 -17.82 33.46
C MET A 1 -5.53 -16.84 32.46
N SER A 2 -5.96 -16.92 31.20
CA SER A 2 -5.66 -15.90 30.20
C SER A 2 -6.29 -14.58 30.70
N THR A 3 -5.47 -13.58 31.00
CA THR A 3 -5.97 -12.21 31.20
C THR A 3 -6.69 -11.82 29.94
N LEU A 4 -8.04 -11.77 29.98
CA LEU A 4 -8.85 -11.27 28.87
C LEU A 4 -8.28 -9.89 28.49
N ILE A 5 -7.67 -9.83 27.32
CA ILE A 5 -7.13 -8.60 26.78
C ILE A 5 -8.34 -7.70 26.49
N THR A 6 -8.48 -6.62 27.26
CA THR A 6 -9.57 -5.66 27.08
C THR A 6 -9.14 -4.51 26.19
N TYR A 7 -9.88 -4.26 25.10
CA TYR A 7 -9.76 -3.03 24.31
C TYR A 7 -10.88 -2.07 24.70
N PRO A 8 -10.62 -1.05 25.54
CA PRO A 8 -11.63 -0.08 25.88
C PRO A 8 -11.95 0.78 24.65
N ASP A 9 -13.24 1.00 24.36
CA ASP A 9 -13.67 1.88 23.26
C ASP A 9 -13.39 3.35 23.60
N LYS A 10 -12.15 3.77 23.37
CA LYS A 10 -11.64 5.13 23.63
C LYS A 10 -11.07 5.77 22.38
N PHE A 11 -11.49 5.32 21.21
CA PHE A 11 -10.97 5.83 19.95
C PHE A 11 -11.20 7.35 19.81
N ASP A 12 -12.35 7.85 20.27
CA ASP A 12 -12.64 9.29 20.21
C ASP A 12 -11.69 10.13 21.07
N GLU A 13 -11.21 9.61 22.21
CA GLU A 13 -10.19 10.27 23.04
C GLU A 13 -8.85 10.32 22.31
N LEU A 14 -8.40 9.19 21.73
CA LEU A 14 -7.16 9.15 20.96
C LEU A 14 -7.24 10.09 19.74
N LYS A 15 -8.37 10.08 19.04
CA LYS A 15 -8.64 10.93 17.88
C LYS A 15 -8.66 12.41 18.24
N ALA A 16 -9.18 12.77 19.41
CA ALA A 16 -9.11 14.13 19.93
C ALA A 16 -7.65 14.57 20.14
N GLN A 17 -6.84 13.77 20.82
CA GLN A 17 -5.41 14.07 21.05
C GLN A 17 -4.64 14.26 19.73
N VAL A 18 -4.84 13.37 18.75
CA VAL A 18 -4.20 13.47 17.43
C VAL A 18 -4.66 14.71 16.66
N ARG A 19 -5.95 15.09 16.79
CA ARG A 19 -6.51 16.29 16.17
C ARG A 19 -5.98 17.57 16.81
N GLU A 20 -5.93 17.64 18.13
CA GLU A 20 -5.41 18.78 18.91
C GLU A 20 -3.93 19.04 18.62
N ALA A 21 -3.15 17.98 18.46
CA ALA A 21 -1.75 18.06 18.00
C ALA A 21 -1.61 18.56 16.54
N GLY A 22 -2.71 18.79 15.83
CA GLY A 22 -2.73 19.29 14.45
C GLY A 22 -2.28 18.28 13.40
N LEU A 23 -2.17 17.00 13.76
CA LEU A 23 -1.58 15.97 12.90
C LEU A 23 -2.50 15.50 11.76
N LEU A 24 -3.79 15.83 11.83
CA LEU A 24 -4.78 15.56 10.77
C LEU A 24 -4.92 16.70 9.74
N LYS A 25 -4.16 17.79 9.91
CA LYS A 25 -4.22 18.95 9.00
C LYS A 25 -3.82 18.54 7.58
N ARG A 26 -4.60 19.00 6.60
CA ARG A 26 -4.32 18.81 5.17
C ARG A 26 -3.13 19.64 4.75
N VAL A 27 -2.40 19.17 3.74
CA VAL A 27 -1.15 19.81 3.27
C VAL A 27 -1.13 20.05 1.76
N PRO A 28 -2.07 20.86 1.24
CA PRO A 28 -2.23 21.01 -0.20
C PRO A 28 -0.95 21.55 -0.86
N VAL A 29 -0.24 22.49 -0.24
CA VAL A 29 1.00 23.06 -0.79
C VAL A 29 2.09 22.00 -0.92
N ARG A 30 2.40 21.28 0.16
CA ARG A 30 3.43 20.23 0.15
C ARG A 30 3.05 19.10 -0.81
N GLY A 31 1.79 18.69 -0.80
CA GLY A 31 1.26 17.65 -1.69
C GLY A 31 1.39 18.03 -3.16
N THR A 32 1.01 19.26 -3.53
CA THR A 32 1.17 19.78 -4.89
C THR A 32 2.64 19.84 -5.30
N ILE A 33 3.53 20.30 -4.41
CA ILE A 33 4.99 20.29 -4.67
C ILE A 33 5.49 18.87 -4.93
N GLU A 34 5.09 17.89 -4.12
CA GLU A 34 5.50 16.49 -4.29
C GLU A 34 4.99 15.91 -5.62
N MET A 35 3.73 16.16 -5.97
CA MET A 35 3.15 15.75 -7.25
C MET A 35 3.92 16.35 -8.44
N ILE A 36 4.16 17.66 -8.43
CA ILE A 36 4.89 18.35 -9.51
C ILE A 36 6.33 17.85 -9.59
N ALA A 37 7.02 17.70 -8.45
CA ALA A 37 8.39 17.22 -8.42
C ALA A 37 8.53 15.82 -9.02
N VAL A 38 7.61 14.90 -8.68
CA VAL A 38 7.59 13.55 -9.27
C VAL A 38 7.37 13.62 -10.78
N LEU A 39 6.39 14.42 -11.24
CA LEU A 39 6.13 14.60 -12.68
C LEU A 39 7.35 15.14 -13.43
N LEU A 40 7.98 16.19 -12.91
CA LEU A 40 9.18 16.78 -13.51
C LEU A 40 10.34 15.79 -13.54
N CYS A 41 10.54 15.00 -12.49
CA CYS A 41 11.57 13.96 -12.46
C CYS A 41 11.29 12.83 -13.46
N VAL A 42 10.03 12.42 -13.65
CA VAL A 42 9.66 11.43 -14.67
C VAL A 42 9.94 11.99 -16.06
N ILE A 43 9.52 13.23 -16.34
CA ILE A 43 9.79 13.89 -17.62
C ILE A 43 11.30 14.00 -17.85
N ALA A 44 12.07 14.43 -16.85
CA ALA A 44 13.53 14.53 -16.96
C ALA A 44 14.18 13.16 -17.21
N ALA A 45 13.74 12.09 -16.53
CA ALA A 45 14.23 10.74 -16.77
C ALA A 45 13.95 10.26 -18.20
N LEU A 46 12.76 10.58 -18.75
CA LEU A 46 12.40 10.23 -20.12
C LEU A 46 13.17 11.05 -21.15
N VAL A 47 13.32 12.37 -20.97
CA VAL A 47 14.04 13.25 -21.92
C VAL A 47 15.54 12.95 -21.93
N THR A 48 16.10 12.58 -20.78
CA THR A 48 17.53 12.28 -20.67
C THR A 48 17.86 10.81 -20.89
N ALA A 49 16.88 9.94 -21.17
CA ALA A 49 17.05 8.49 -21.25
C ALA A 49 18.28 8.01 -22.07
N PRO A 50 18.65 8.60 -23.23
CA PRO A 50 19.84 8.23 -23.99
C PRO A 50 21.16 8.41 -23.25
N LEU A 51 21.20 9.24 -22.20
CA LEU A 51 22.39 9.50 -21.39
C LEU A 51 22.60 8.44 -20.30
N TRP A 52 21.64 7.55 -20.07
CA TRP A 52 21.67 6.59 -18.98
C TRP A 52 22.12 5.20 -19.43
N ASN A 53 22.79 4.49 -18.52
CA ASN A 53 22.78 3.04 -18.57
C ASN A 53 21.33 2.53 -18.32
N PRO A 54 20.82 1.57 -19.11
CA PRO A 54 19.42 1.14 -19.01
C PRO A 54 19.05 0.53 -17.65
N ILE A 55 19.97 -0.14 -16.97
CA ILE A 55 19.72 -0.67 -15.61
C ILE A 55 19.59 0.49 -14.62
N LEU A 56 20.48 1.49 -14.69
CA LEU A 56 20.40 2.66 -13.81
C LEU A 56 19.14 3.49 -14.06
N LEU A 57 18.72 3.64 -15.32
CA LEU A 57 17.45 4.26 -15.65
C LEU A 57 16.26 3.48 -15.09
N GLY A 58 16.27 2.15 -15.21
CA GLY A 58 15.27 1.26 -14.60
C GLY A 58 15.18 1.44 -13.09
N MET A 59 16.32 1.46 -12.38
CA MET A 59 16.39 1.69 -10.93
C MET A 59 15.86 3.09 -10.55
N PHE A 60 16.19 4.12 -11.33
CA PHE A 60 15.72 5.47 -11.08
C PHE A 60 14.20 5.58 -11.31
N LEU A 61 13.68 5.00 -12.39
CA LEU A 61 12.24 4.92 -12.63
C LEU A 61 11.51 4.12 -11.54
N THR A 62 12.11 3.06 -11.00
CA THR A 62 11.55 2.37 -9.81
C THR A 62 11.36 3.32 -8.64
N LEU A 63 12.35 4.16 -8.32
CA LEU A 63 12.20 5.16 -7.26
C LEU A 63 11.03 6.12 -7.56
N LEU A 64 10.95 6.64 -8.79
CA LEU A 64 9.88 7.56 -9.20
C LEU A 64 8.49 6.90 -9.20
N PHE A 65 8.39 5.64 -9.60
CA PHE A 65 7.14 4.88 -9.59
C PHE A 65 6.69 4.56 -8.16
N THR A 66 7.62 4.15 -7.28
CA THR A 66 7.32 3.98 -5.86
C THR A 66 6.84 5.29 -5.22
N ARG A 67 7.48 6.43 -5.54
CA ARG A 67 6.99 7.75 -5.08
C ARG A 67 5.60 8.06 -5.62
N SER A 68 5.35 7.77 -6.90
CA SER A 68 4.04 7.97 -7.52
C SER A 68 2.94 7.13 -6.86
N VAL A 69 3.24 5.89 -6.44
CA VAL A 69 2.31 5.04 -5.68
C VAL A 69 1.94 5.70 -4.37
N PHE A 70 2.93 6.17 -3.59
CA PHE A 70 2.65 6.84 -2.32
C PHE A 70 1.88 8.15 -2.48
N VAL A 71 2.23 8.96 -3.48
CA VAL A 71 1.50 10.21 -3.76
C VAL A 71 0.04 9.92 -4.15
N SER A 72 -0.19 8.96 -5.05
CA SER A 72 -1.55 8.56 -5.46
C SER A 72 -2.36 8.06 -4.26
N HIS A 73 -1.74 7.23 -3.42
CA HIS A 73 -2.31 6.74 -2.17
C HIS A 73 -2.72 7.87 -1.22
N ASP A 74 -1.83 8.84 -0.97
CA ASP A 74 -2.09 9.97 -0.06
C ASP A 74 -3.24 10.86 -0.57
N VAL A 75 -3.27 11.09 -1.88
CA VAL A 75 -4.33 11.88 -2.52
C VAL A 75 -5.66 11.16 -2.36
N LEU A 76 -5.73 9.84 -2.60
CA LEU A 76 -6.96 9.05 -2.43
C LEU A 76 -7.44 9.02 -0.97
N HIS A 77 -6.52 9.08 -0.01
CA HIS A 77 -6.83 9.25 1.41
C HIS A 77 -7.21 10.67 1.82
N THR A 78 -7.30 11.61 0.87
CA THR A 78 -7.56 13.03 1.09
C THR A 78 -6.56 13.68 2.03
N GLN A 79 -5.30 13.21 2.07
CA GLN A 79 -4.28 13.75 2.97
C GLN A 79 -3.78 15.13 2.51
N TYR A 80 -3.77 15.38 1.20
CA TYR A 80 -3.30 16.65 0.64
C TYR A 80 -4.42 17.69 0.58
N PHE A 81 -5.59 17.32 0.07
CA PHE A 81 -6.68 18.26 -0.18
C PHE A 81 -7.90 17.96 0.70
N LYS A 82 -8.59 19.01 1.17
CA LYS A 82 -9.85 18.85 1.92
C LYS A 82 -10.98 18.31 1.04
N ASN A 83 -11.00 18.65 -0.25
CA ASN A 83 -12.05 18.28 -1.18
C ASN A 83 -11.79 16.88 -1.77
N LYS A 84 -12.69 15.92 -1.48
CA LYS A 84 -12.61 14.54 -1.98
C LYS A 84 -12.75 14.46 -3.51
N SER A 85 -13.62 15.27 -4.11
CA SER A 85 -13.80 15.33 -5.57
C SER A 85 -12.54 15.82 -6.27
N LEU A 86 -11.93 16.90 -5.77
CA LEU A 86 -10.64 17.39 -6.27
C LEU A 86 -9.55 16.32 -6.14
N SER A 87 -9.46 15.67 -4.98
CA SER A 87 -8.48 14.60 -4.75
C SER A 87 -8.62 13.48 -5.78
N LYS A 88 -9.85 12.99 -6.02
CA LYS A 88 -10.11 11.97 -7.05
C LYS A 88 -9.72 12.46 -8.45
N LYS A 89 -10.17 13.66 -8.84
CA LYS A 89 -9.87 14.25 -10.15
C LYS A 89 -8.37 14.42 -10.41
N LEU A 90 -7.58 14.70 -9.37
CA LEU A 90 -6.12 14.81 -9.47
C LEU A 90 -5.44 13.43 -9.47
N SER A 91 -5.94 12.48 -8.67
CA SER A 91 -5.39 11.14 -8.58
C SER A 91 -5.51 10.36 -9.89
N TYR A 92 -6.63 10.52 -10.60
CA TYR A 92 -6.94 9.75 -11.81
C TYR A 92 -5.85 9.89 -12.89
N PRO A 93 -5.56 11.10 -13.42
CA PRO A 93 -4.52 11.26 -14.42
C PRO A 93 -3.13 10.98 -13.85
N PHE A 94 -2.85 11.35 -12.60
CA PHE A 94 -1.54 11.15 -12.00
C PHE A 94 -1.16 9.67 -11.90
N SER A 95 -2.05 8.86 -11.32
CA SER A 95 -1.85 7.40 -11.20
C SER A 95 -1.89 6.72 -12.57
N ALA A 96 -2.85 7.08 -13.43
CA ALA A 96 -3.02 6.38 -14.70
C ALA A 96 -1.86 6.63 -15.66
N LEU A 97 -1.37 7.87 -15.79
CA LEU A 97 -0.29 8.20 -16.73
C LEU A 97 1.07 7.65 -16.29
N ILE A 98 1.39 7.70 -14.99
CA ILE A 98 2.69 7.23 -14.50
C ILE A 98 2.70 5.72 -14.25
N LEU A 99 1.61 5.14 -13.73
CA LEU A 99 1.60 3.77 -13.22
C LEU A 99 0.73 2.81 -14.03
N SER A 100 -0.05 3.30 -15.00
CA SER A 100 -1.14 2.53 -15.64
C SER A 100 -2.12 1.92 -14.64
N ASN A 101 -2.31 2.57 -13.49
CA ASN A 101 -3.18 2.09 -12.41
C ASN A 101 -4.44 2.92 -12.29
N SER A 102 -5.56 2.25 -12.04
CA SER A 102 -6.84 2.89 -11.77
C SER A 102 -6.90 3.33 -10.30
N SER A 103 -7.06 4.63 -10.10
CA SER A 103 -7.39 5.23 -8.82
C SER A 103 -8.76 4.79 -8.31
N SER A 104 -9.74 4.57 -9.20
CA SER A 104 -11.06 4.04 -8.81
C SER A 104 -10.97 2.61 -8.30
N TRP A 105 -10.19 1.76 -8.95
CA TRP A 105 -9.91 0.40 -8.48
C TRP A 105 -9.20 0.44 -7.13
N TRP A 106 -8.16 1.26 -6.99
CA TRP A 106 -7.42 1.36 -5.73
C TRP A 106 -8.28 1.92 -4.59
N ASP A 107 -9.09 2.95 -4.81
CA ASP A 107 -10.03 3.48 -3.80
C ASP A 107 -11.02 2.40 -3.35
N TYR A 108 -11.54 1.59 -4.27
CA TYR A 108 -12.42 0.48 -3.91
C TYR A 108 -11.68 -0.62 -3.13
N LYS A 109 -10.57 -1.14 -3.68
CA LYS A 109 -9.78 -2.21 -3.05
C LYS A 109 -9.27 -1.80 -1.67
N HIS A 110 -8.62 -0.65 -1.59
CA HIS A 110 -7.90 -0.21 -0.40
C HIS A 110 -8.81 0.47 0.62
N ASN A 111 -9.60 1.46 0.20
CA ASN A 111 -10.38 2.27 1.15
C ASN A 111 -11.72 1.65 1.50
N VAL A 112 -12.41 1.03 0.54
CA VAL A 112 -13.74 0.45 0.78
C VAL A 112 -13.61 -0.96 1.37
N ASN A 113 -12.70 -1.80 0.85
CA ASN A 113 -12.54 -3.16 1.36
C ASN A 113 -11.51 -3.20 2.50
N HIS A 114 -10.21 -3.09 2.20
CA HIS A 114 -9.14 -3.37 3.16
C HIS A 114 -9.19 -2.47 4.42
N HIS A 115 -9.39 -1.16 4.27
CA HIS A 115 -9.49 -0.27 5.43
C HIS A 115 -10.72 -0.54 6.29
N THR A 116 -11.88 -0.74 5.67
CA THR A 116 -13.13 -0.97 6.42
C THR A 116 -13.13 -2.33 7.12
N TYR A 117 -12.58 -3.35 6.46
CA TYR A 117 -12.72 -4.75 6.86
C TYR A 117 -11.38 -5.46 7.06
N CYS A 118 -10.33 -4.73 7.47
CA CYS A 118 -8.96 -5.25 7.59
C CYS A 118 -8.95 -6.61 8.31
N ASN A 119 -8.38 -7.61 7.64
CA ASN A 119 -8.27 -8.98 8.13
C ASN A 119 -9.59 -9.72 8.46
N ILE A 120 -10.74 -9.24 7.98
CA ILE A 120 -11.99 -10.01 8.02
C ILE A 120 -12.02 -10.97 6.83
N ILE A 121 -12.05 -12.28 7.11
CA ILE A 121 -11.74 -13.37 6.17
C ILE A 121 -12.54 -13.28 4.87
N ASP A 122 -13.85 -13.02 4.96
CA ASP A 122 -14.74 -13.03 3.79
C ASP A 122 -14.79 -11.69 3.04
N LYS A 123 -14.19 -10.64 3.61
CA LYS A 123 -14.27 -9.25 3.10
C LYS A 123 -12.95 -8.70 2.61
N ASP A 124 -11.85 -8.99 3.30
CA ASP A 124 -10.51 -8.50 2.95
C ASP A 124 -9.81 -9.46 1.99
N GLU A 125 -9.74 -9.06 0.72
CA GLU A 125 -9.12 -9.87 -0.33
C GLU A 125 -7.60 -10.02 -0.13
N ASP A 126 -6.94 -9.12 0.61
CA ASP A 126 -5.49 -9.14 0.76
C ASP A 126 -4.98 -10.33 1.60
N ILE A 127 -5.78 -10.82 2.56
CA ILE A 127 -5.43 -12.00 3.38
C ILE A 127 -5.83 -13.34 2.77
N ARG A 128 -6.60 -13.33 1.68
CA ARG A 128 -7.01 -14.55 0.96
C ARG A 128 -5.98 -15.03 -0.07
N ALA A 129 -4.78 -14.48 -0.03
CA ALA A 129 -3.68 -14.87 -0.90
C ALA A 129 -3.32 -16.36 -0.74
N LEU A 130 -2.76 -16.94 -1.81
CA LEU A 130 -2.30 -18.34 -1.85
C LEU A 130 -3.36 -19.33 -1.34
N ASP A 131 -4.59 -19.22 -1.85
CA ASP A 131 -5.69 -20.12 -1.47
C ASP A 131 -6.00 -20.06 0.04
N ASN A 132 -6.17 -18.83 0.55
CA ASN A 132 -6.47 -18.54 1.96
C ASN A 132 -5.38 -18.98 2.95
N ALA A 133 -4.10 -18.99 2.54
CA ALA A 133 -2.98 -19.41 3.39
C ALA A 133 -2.68 -18.50 4.60
N PHE A 134 -3.45 -17.45 4.81
CA PHE A 134 -3.29 -16.55 5.95
C PHE A 134 -4.58 -16.39 6.75
N THR A 135 -5.55 -17.28 6.55
CA THR A 135 -6.82 -17.29 7.28
C THR A 135 -7.01 -18.63 7.99
N SER A 136 -8.07 -18.76 8.78
CA SER A 136 -8.49 -20.05 9.35
C SER A 136 -9.13 -20.99 8.32
N ASN A 137 -9.68 -20.47 7.22
CA ASN A 137 -10.31 -21.21 6.13
C ASN A 137 -9.33 -21.51 4.98
N ARG A 138 -8.23 -22.18 5.32
CA ARG A 138 -7.15 -22.54 4.38
C ARG A 138 -7.66 -23.54 3.34
N GLY A 139 -7.27 -23.36 2.08
CA GLY A 139 -7.51 -24.40 1.07
C GLY A 139 -6.57 -25.61 1.23
N ASP A 140 -6.85 -26.66 0.45
CA ASP A 140 -6.23 -27.99 0.61
C ASP A 140 -5.49 -28.49 -0.64
N SER A 141 -5.09 -27.59 -1.54
CA SER A 141 -4.42 -27.98 -2.79
C SER A 141 -3.06 -28.64 -2.54
N PRO A 142 -2.85 -29.92 -2.92
CA PRO A 142 -1.56 -30.60 -2.70
C PRO A 142 -0.39 -29.92 -3.42
N PHE A 143 -0.66 -29.34 -4.60
CA PHE A 143 0.34 -28.60 -5.37
C PHE A 143 0.77 -27.32 -4.64
N ILE A 144 -0.19 -26.56 -4.12
CA ILE A 144 0.12 -25.33 -3.37
C ILE A 144 0.86 -25.68 -2.09
N LYS A 145 0.43 -26.70 -1.33
CA LYS A 145 1.12 -27.14 -0.10
C LYS A 145 2.59 -27.50 -0.36
N LYS A 146 2.87 -28.19 -1.47
CA LYS A 146 4.23 -28.58 -1.86
C LYS A 146 5.10 -27.38 -2.27
N TYR A 147 4.53 -26.39 -2.97
CA TYR A 147 5.30 -25.28 -3.56
C TYR A 147 4.99 -23.90 -2.95
N LYS A 148 4.33 -23.84 -1.78
CA LYS A 148 3.77 -22.62 -1.18
C LYS A 148 4.75 -21.46 -1.09
N TYR A 149 5.99 -21.71 -0.66
CA TYR A 149 7.01 -20.66 -0.57
C TYR A 149 7.41 -20.11 -1.94
N LEU A 150 7.60 -20.98 -2.92
CA LEU A 150 7.96 -20.57 -4.28
C LEU A 150 6.82 -19.79 -4.93
N ILE A 151 5.59 -20.27 -4.80
CA ILE A 151 4.41 -19.60 -5.35
C ILE A 151 4.21 -18.24 -4.68
N PHE A 152 4.21 -18.20 -3.34
CA PHE A 152 3.97 -16.97 -2.60
C PHE A 152 5.09 -15.94 -2.84
N TRP A 153 6.34 -16.28 -2.55
CA TRP A 153 7.45 -15.34 -2.72
C TRP A 153 7.75 -15.03 -4.18
N GLY A 154 7.58 -16.00 -5.08
CA GLY A 154 7.69 -15.78 -6.53
C GLY A 154 6.63 -14.82 -7.05
N SER A 155 5.39 -14.88 -6.54
CA SER A 155 4.32 -13.98 -6.95
C SER A 155 4.57 -12.51 -6.61
N MET A 156 5.43 -12.22 -5.62
CA MET A 156 5.78 -10.85 -5.22
C MET A 156 6.49 -10.09 -6.36
N PHE A 157 7.16 -10.79 -7.28
CA PHE A 157 7.78 -10.18 -8.46
C PHE A 157 6.77 -9.74 -9.53
N PHE A 158 5.49 -10.09 -9.37
CA PHE A 158 4.41 -9.78 -10.32
C PHE A 158 3.38 -8.81 -9.75
N MET A 159 3.60 -8.24 -8.56
CA MET A 159 2.62 -7.35 -7.92
C MET A 159 2.29 -6.12 -8.77
N PHE A 160 3.28 -5.45 -9.39
CA PHE A 160 3.00 -4.27 -10.22
C PHE A 160 2.18 -4.60 -11.48
N PRO A 161 2.56 -5.59 -12.32
CA PRO A 161 1.70 -6.08 -13.40
C PRO A 161 0.30 -6.53 -12.95
N ALA A 162 0.21 -7.20 -11.80
CA ALA A 162 -1.07 -7.65 -11.26
C ALA A 162 -1.99 -6.47 -10.89
N PHE A 163 -1.44 -5.36 -10.40
CA PHE A 163 -2.22 -4.14 -10.12
C PHE A 163 -2.72 -3.48 -11.40
N ILE A 164 -1.91 -3.46 -12.45
CA ILE A 164 -2.31 -2.96 -13.78
C ILE A 164 -3.44 -3.84 -14.34
N ALA A 165 -3.28 -5.18 -14.31
CA ALA A 165 -4.29 -6.11 -14.81
C ALA A 165 -5.62 -6.00 -14.06
N GLN A 166 -5.58 -5.87 -12.73
CA GLN A 166 -6.78 -5.68 -11.91
C GLN A 166 -7.42 -4.31 -12.16
N SER A 167 -6.62 -3.26 -12.33
CA SER A 167 -7.10 -1.93 -12.73
C SER A 167 -7.85 -2.00 -14.06
N TYR A 168 -7.28 -2.65 -15.08
CA TYR A 168 -7.92 -2.82 -16.38
C TYR A 168 -9.23 -3.59 -16.29
N LYS A 169 -9.22 -4.74 -15.60
CA LYS A 169 -10.43 -5.54 -15.37
C LYS A 169 -11.52 -4.70 -14.69
N PHE A 170 -11.15 -3.89 -13.71
CA PHE A 170 -12.08 -3.04 -12.97
C PHE A 170 -12.69 -1.94 -13.84
N VAL A 171 -11.87 -1.15 -14.54
CA VAL A 171 -12.37 -0.03 -15.35
C VAL A 171 -13.20 -0.50 -16.54
N ILE A 172 -12.85 -1.62 -17.17
CA ILE A 172 -13.63 -2.22 -18.25
C ILE A 172 -14.99 -2.70 -17.73
N LYS A 173 -15.00 -3.51 -16.65
CA LYS A 173 -16.23 -4.03 -16.04
C LYS A 173 -17.18 -2.91 -15.60
N ARG A 174 -16.62 -1.81 -15.08
CA ARG A 174 -17.37 -0.64 -14.59
C ARG A 174 -17.62 0.43 -15.66
N LYS A 175 -17.16 0.22 -16.90
CA LYS A 175 -17.29 1.17 -18.03
C LYS A 175 -16.71 2.57 -17.74
N LEU A 176 -15.60 2.63 -17.00
CA LEU A 176 -14.90 3.88 -16.65
C LEU A 176 -13.98 4.32 -17.79
N TRP A 177 -14.55 4.67 -18.94
CA TRP A 177 -13.81 4.88 -20.20
C TRP A 177 -12.79 6.01 -20.15
N GLY A 178 -13.04 7.09 -19.41
CA GLY A 178 -12.07 8.18 -19.27
C GLY A 178 -10.80 7.75 -18.52
N GLU A 179 -10.96 6.97 -17.45
CA GLU A 179 -9.81 6.43 -16.69
C GLU A 179 -9.10 5.33 -17.47
N PHE A 180 -9.84 4.49 -18.18
CA PHE A 180 -9.29 3.50 -19.12
C PHE A 180 -8.43 4.16 -20.21
N ALA A 181 -8.92 5.23 -20.84
CA ALA A 181 -8.16 5.98 -21.83
C ALA A 181 -6.87 6.58 -21.25
N LEU A 182 -6.94 7.17 -20.05
CA LEU A 182 -5.75 7.67 -19.33
C LEU A 182 -4.74 6.55 -19.05
N MET A 183 -5.20 5.37 -18.63
CA MET A 183 -4.32 4.23 -18.38
C MET A 183 -3.68 3.72 -19.68
N LEU A 184 -4.39 3.73 -20.80
CA LEU A 184 -3.83 3.37 -22.11
C LEU A 184 -2.76 4.36 -22.57
N MET A 185 -2.90 5.66 -22.25
CA MET A 185 -1.89 6.67 -22.58
C MET A 185 -0.54 6.47 -21.87
N HIS A 186 -0.51 5.76 -20.74
CA HIS A 186 0.75 5.36 -20.08
C HIS A 186 1.73 4.69 -21.06
N TRP A 187 1.25 3.77 -21.88
CA TRP A 187 2.09 2.94 -22.74
C TRP A 187 2.86 3.74 -23.80
N PRO A 188 2.22 4.56 -24.65
CA PRO A 188 2.97 5.40 -25.58
C PRO A 188 3.79 6.49 -24.86
N LEU A 189 3.29 7.09 -23.77
CA LEU A 189 3.98 8.20 -23.11
C LEU A 189 5.25 7.77 -22.38
N ILE A 190 5.22 6.65 -21.67
CA ILE A 190 6.39 6.14 -20.94
C ILE A 190 7.19 5.21 -21.85
N TRP A 191 6.58 4.08 -22.24
CA TRP A 191 7.29 3.01 -22.92
C TRP A 191 7.52 3.27 -24.40
N GLY A 192 6.59 3.94 -25.09
CA GLY A 192 6.77 4.40 -26.47
C GLY A 192 7.90 5.42 -26.58
N THR A 193 7.98 6.37 -25.64
CA THR A 193 9.09 7.32 -25.55
C THR A 193 10.43 6.64 -25.33
N LEU A 194 10.52 5.69 -24.37
CA LEU A 194 11.75 4.92 -24.15
C LEU A 194 12.13 4.10 -25.38
N PHE A 195 11.16 3.42 -26.00
CA PHE A 195 11.37 2.63 -27.21
C PHE A 195 11.96 3.48 -28.33
N TYR A 196 11.42 4.68 -28.54
CA TYR A 196 11.90 5.63 -29.53
C TYR A 196 13.31 6.15 -29.22
N GLN A 197 13.60 6.49 -27.96
CA GLN A 197 14.85 7.16 -27.59
C GLN A 197 16.04 6.22 -27.42
N VAL A 198 15.83 5.04 -26.83
CA VAL A 198 16.93 4.12 -26.47
C VAL A 198 16.86 2.77 -27.18
N GLY A 199 15.84 2.55 -28.02
CA GLY A 199 15.64 1.32 -28.77
C GLY A 199 14.99 0.20 -27.95
N ALA A 200 14.56 -0.85 -28.66
CA ALA A 200 13.78 -1.95 -28.11
C ALA A 200 14.48 -2.70 -26.97
N LEU A 201 15.77 -3.06 -27.16
CA LEU A 201 16.52 -3.85 -26.19
C LEU A 201 16.73 -3.10 -24.87
N ASN A 202 17.18 -1.84 -24.92
CA ASN A 202 17.37 -1.03 -23.72
C ASN A 202 16.05 -0.75 -23.01
N THR A 203 14.97 -0.52 -23.76
CA THR A 203 13.62 -0.37 -23.18
C THR A 203 13.18 -1.62 -22.44
N LEU A 204 13.44 -2.81 -23.01
CA LEU A 204 13.15 -4.08 -22.35
C LEU A 204 13.98 -4.23 -21.07
N ILE A 205 15.27 -3.89 -21.08
CA ILE A 205 16.13 -3.92 -19.88
C ILE A 205 15.57 -2.99 -18.80
N VAL A 206 15.22 -1.74 -19.15
CA VAL A 206 14.60 -0.77 -18.24
C VAL A 206 13.30 -1.34 -17.65
N ALA A 207 12.43 -1.92 -18.49
CA ALA A 207 11.17 -2.51 -18.07
C ALA A 207 11.37 -3.69 -17.11
N LEU A 208 12.30 -4.59 -17.42
CA LEU A 208 12.60 -5.73 -16.57
C LEU A 208 13.20 -5.27 -15.24
N THR A 209 14.22 -4.40 -15.24
CA THR A 209 14.80 -3.84 -14.02
C THR A 209 13.72 -3.16 -13.17
N LEU A 210 12.86 -2.34 -13.78
CA LEU A 210 11.78 -1.69 -13.07
C LEU A 210 10.85 -2.70 -12.40
N ASN A 211 10.36 -3.70 -13.15
CA ASN A 211 9.41 -4.68 -12.63
C ASN A 211 10.02 -5.57 -11.53
N PHE A 212 11.25 -6.05 -11.72
CA PHE A 212 11.93 -6.95 -10.77
C PHE A 212 12.28 -6.25 -9.46
N VAL A 213 12.36 -4.92 -9.43
CA VAL A 213 12.66 -4.14 -8.21
C VAL A 213 11.40 -3.51 -7.62
N LEU A 214 10.52 -2.96 -8.45
CA LEU A 214 9.28 -2.32 -8.00
C LEU A 214 8.31 -3.32 -7.39
N SER A 215 8.07 -4.47 -8.04
CA SER A 215 7.05 -5.41 -7.55
C SER A 215 7.36 -5.96 -6.15
N PRO A 216 8.59 -6.43 -5.85
CA PRO A 216 8.93 -6.83 -4.48
C PRO A 216 8.90 -5.66 -3.48
N TRP A 217 9.30 -4.45 -3.89
CA TRP A 217 9.20 -3.28 -3.01
C TRP A 217 7.74 -3.01 -2.64
N LEU A 218 6.82 -2.97 -3.61
CA LEU A 218 5.39 -2.81 -3.34
C LEU A 218 4.86 -3.93 -2.45
N ALA A 219 5.22 -5.18 -2.76
CA ALA A 219 4.84 -6.34 -1.95
C ALA A 219 5.24 -6.15 -0.50
N PHE A 220 6.49 -5.81 -0.23
CA PHE A 220 6.97 -5.53 1.11
C PHE A 220 6.16 -4.41 1.76
N GLY A 221 5.92 -3.31 1.05
CA GLY A 221 5.12 -2.19 1.53
C GLY A 221 3.69 -2.54 1.97
N PHE A 222 3.05 -3.52 1.34
CA PHE A 222 1.67 -3.90 1.63
C PHE A 222 1.55 -5.10 2.57
N ILE A 223 2.30 -6.19 2.35
CA ILE A 223 2.05 -7.46 3.05
C ILE A 223 2.56 -7.47 4.50
N THR A 224 3.74 -6.89 4.78
CA THR A 224 4.40 -7.04 6.10
C THR A 224 3.65 -6.34 7.23
N ASN A 225 2.65 -5.55 6.88
CA ASN A 225 1.92 -4.66 7.75
C ASN A 225 0.60 -5.26 8.29
N HIS A 226 0.13 -6.38 7.73
CA HIS A 226 -1.16 -6.99 8.13
C HIS A 226 -1.24 -8.51 7.88
N LEU A 227 -0.47 -9.02 6.91
CA LEU A 227 -0.48 -10.44 6.60
C LEU A 227 0.14 -11.26 7.73
N GLY A 228 -0.55 -12.33 8.14
CA GLY A 228 -0.21 -13.14 9.30
C GLY A 228 -0.44 -12.43 10.65
N CYS A 229 -1.22 -11.33 10.68
CA CYS A 229 -1.82 -10.83 11.93
C CYS A 229 -3.07 -11.69 12.25
N GLU A 230 -3.76 -11.36 13.35
CA GLU A 230 -5.04 -11.99 13.65
C GLU A 230 -6.03 -11.77 12.50
N THR A 231 -6.82 -12.80 12.21
CA THR A 231 -7.91 -12.76 11.22
C THR A 231 -9.22 -13.10 11.89
N PHE A 232 -10.30 -12.50 11.40
CA PHE A 232 -11.60 -12.57 12.06
C PHE A 232 -12.69 -13.02 11.08
N THR A 233 -13.63 -13.80 11.60
CA THR A 233 -14.94 -13.98 10.95
C THR A 233 -15.77 -12.70 11.04
N GLU A 234 -16.79 -12.58 10.20
CA GLU A 234 -17.73 -11.44 10.28
C GLU A 234 -18.47 -11.38 11.62
N GLU A 235 -18.73 -12.52 12.26
CA GLU A 235 -19.41 -12.56 13.57
C GLU A 235 -18.50 -12.05 14.69
N GLU A 236 -17.24 -12.52 14.75
CA GLU A 236 -16.26 -12.01 15.73
C GLU A 236 -16.06 -10.51 15.60
N ALA A 237 -15.98 -10.01 14.35
CA ALA A 237 -15.74 -8.58 14.10
C ALA A 237 -16.89 -7.67 14.57
N LYS A 238 -18.12 -8.18 14.74
CA LYS A 238 -19.25 -7.38 15.27
C LYS A 238 -19.08 -7.03 16.74
N ASP A 239 -18.34 -7.83 17.48
CA ASP A 239 -18.09 -7.63 18.91
C ASP A 239 -16.91 -6.68 19.18
N PHE A 240 -16.12 -6.35 18.15
CA PHE A 240 -14.95 -5.47 18.28
C PHE A 240 -15.29 -4.01 18.00
N SER A 241 -14.71 -3.12 18.81
CA SER A 241 -14.67 -1.70 18.45
C SER A 241 -13.83 -1.48 17.17
N TRP A 242 -14.05 -0.36 16.48
CA TRP A 242 -13.22 0.03 15.33
C TRP A 242 -11.72 0.02 15.68
N MET A 243 -11.35 0.58 16.83
CA MET A 243 -9.95 0.66 17.22
C MET A 243 -9.37 -0.72 17.51
N GLU A 244 -10.12 -1.60 18.18
CA GLU A 244 -9.70 -2.96 18.45
C GLU A 244 -9.42 -3.73 17.15
N LEU A 245 -10.35 -3.69 16.20
CA LEU A 245 -10.21 -4.37 14.92
C LEU A 245 -8.92 -3.95 14.20
N GLN A 246 -8.65 -2.65 14.12
CA GLN A 246 -7.47 -2.13 13.43
C GLN A 246 -6.15 -2.43 14.17
N MET A 247 -6.18 -2.42 15.51
CA MET A 247 -5.00 -2.71 16.33
C MET A 247 -4.60 -4.19 16.29
N ARG A 248 -5.56 -5.11 16.16
CA ARG A 248 -5.32 -6.56 16.12
C ARG A 248 -5.09 -7.07 14.69
N GLY A 249 -5.81 -6.54 13.71
CA GLY A 249 -5.72 -6.92 12.30
C GLY A 249 -4.49 -6.36 11.56
N SER A 250 -3.72 -5.46 12.18
CA SER A 250 -2.54 -4.86 11.56
C SER A 250 -1.36 -4.77 12.51
N ARG A 251 -0.16 -4.45 11.99
CA ARG A 251 1.05 -4.25 12.77
C ARG A 251 1.86 -3.08 12.24
N SER A 252 2.52 -2.35 13.14
CA SER A 252 3.50 -1.33 12.75
C SER A 252 4.92 -1.88 12.78
N LEU A 253 5.78 -1.36 11.91
CA LEU A 253 7.18 -1.75 11.75
C LEU A 253 8.12 -0.64 12.26
N LYS A 254 9.03 -1.03 13.14
CA LYS A 254 10.12 -0.20 13.64
C LYS A 254 11.42 -0.42 12.86
N GLY A 255 12.22 0.63 12.77
CA GLY A 255 13.56 0.59 12.15
C GLY A 255 14.11 1.95 11.76
N GLY A 256 13.67 3.02 12.44
CA GLY A 256 14.15 4.38 12.22
C GLY A 256 13.78 4.96 10.85
N PHE A 257 14.57 5.96 10.44
CA PHE A 257 14.32 6.77 9.25
C PHE A 257 14.32 5.95 7.95
N LEU A 258 15.25 5.00 7.79
CA LEU A 258 15.38 4.21 6.56
C LEU A 258 14.16 3.32 6.32
N VAL A 259 13.65 2.65 7.36
CA VAL A 259 12.42 1.85 7.26
C VAL A 259 11.24 2.77 6.95
N HIS A 260 11.11 3.90 7.63
CA HIS A 260 10.00 4.82 7.36
C HIS A 260 10.02 5.36 5.92
N TRP A 261 11.19 5.69 5.39
CA TRP A 261 11.37 6.13 4.01
C TRP A 261 11.06 5.02 3.01
N PHE A 262 11.58 3.80 3.23
CA PHE A 262 11.38 2.65 2.33
C PHE A 262 9.90 2.28 2.21
N TYR A 263 9.21 2.19 3.34
CA TYR A 263 7.78 1.88 3.37
C TYR A 263 6.89 3.08 3.05
N GLY A 264 7.48 4.27 2.86
CA GLY A 264 6.76 5.51 2.62
C GLY A 264 5.64 5.71 3.63
N GLY A 265 5.91 5.58 4.93
CA GLY A 265 4.91 5.73 5.99
C GLY A 265 3.96 4.55 6.21
N LEU A 266 3.89 3.57 5.31
CA LEU A 266 3.07 2.37 5.52
C LEU A 266 3.62 1.46 6.62
N ASN A 267 4.85 1.70 7.09
CA ASN A 267 5.38 1.04 8.27
C ASN A 267 4.59 1.38 9.55
N THR A 268 3.78 2.45 9.57
CA THR A 268 2.90 2.78 10.70
C THR A 268 1.47 2.36 10.36
N GLN A 269 1.27 1.07 10.08
CA GLN A 269 0.01 0.58 9.51
C GLN A 269 -1.17 0.74 10.47
N ILE A 270 -0.96 0.49 11.76
CA ILE A 270 -2.00 0.69 12.79
C ILE A 270 -2.48 2.14 12.74
N GLU A 271 -1.56 3.09 12.72
CA GLU A 271 -1.88 4.52 12.66
C GLU A 271 -2.52 4.92 11.35
N HIS A 272 -2.06 4.32 10.25
CA HIS A 272 -2.61 4.54 8.91
C HIS A 272 -4.07 4.06 8.82
N HIS A 273 -4.42 2.94 9.46
CA HIS A 273 -5.79 2.45 9.51
C HIS A 273 -6.67 3.23 10.50
N LEU A 274 -6.16 3.58 11.67
CA LEU A 274 -6.90 4.41 12.63
C LEU A 274 -7.12 5.84 12.10
N PHE A 275 -6.12 6.39 11.41
CA PHE A 275 -6.11 7.76 10.91
C PHE A 275 -5.70 7.84 9.44
N PRO A 276 -6.48 7.27 8.49
CA PRO A 276 -6.12 7.25 7.06
C PRO A 276 -5.95 8.66 6.48
N LYS A 277 -6.65 9.60 7.10
CA LYS A 277 -6.63 11.03 6.79
C LYS A 277 -5.40 11.77 7.33
N ALA A 278 -4.58 11.18 8.19
CA ALA A 278 -3.34 11.78 8.65
C ALA A 278 -2.31 11.73 7.51
N PRO A 279 -1.71 12.85 7.12
CA PRO A 279 -0.68 12.80 6.09
C PRO A 279 0.54 11.99 6.53
N ARG A 280 1.19 11.31 5.58
CA ARG A 280 2.33 10.41 5.87
C ARG A 280 3.45 11.02 6.71
N PHE A 281 3.80 12.27 6.50
CA PHE A 281 4.86 12.95 7.27
C PHE A 281 4.45 13.27 8.73
N SER A 282 3.17 13.11 9.09
CA SER A 282 2.69 13.17 10.47
C SER A 282 2.67 11.79 11.13
N LEU A 283 2.72 10.68 10.37
CA LEU A 283 2.42 9.35 10.89
C LEU A 283 3.36 8.88 12.00
N LEU A 284 4.66 9.22 11.97
CA LEU A 284 5.56 8.90 13.09
C LEU A 284 5.17 9.63 14.39
N LYS A 285 4.61 10.85 14.28
CA LYS A 285 4.10 11.59 15.44
C LYS A 285 2.78 10.99 15.92
N VAL A 286 1.91 10.59 14.99
CA VAL A 286 0.67 9.87 15.31
C VAL A 286 1.01 8.57 16.03
N GLN A 287 1.99 7.82 15.54
CA GLN A 287 2.45 6.56 16.14
C GLN A 287 2.91 6.77 17.58
N LYS A 288 3.68 7.82 17.85
CA LYS A 288 4.09 8.13 19.21
C LYS A 288 2.88 8.32 20.13
N ILE A 289 1.91 9.13 19.72
CA ILE A 289 0.67 9.36 20.50
C ILE A 289 -0.11 8.05 20.67
N THR A 290 -0.28 7.25 19.61
CA THR A 290 -0.98 5.96 19.67
C THR A 290 -0.30 5.00 20.64
N LYS A 291 1.04 4.92 20.65
CA LYS A 291 1.81 4.07 21.58
C LYS A 291 1.68 4.53 23.03
N ASP A 292 1.80 5.84 23.26
CA ASP A 292 1.63 6.43 24.60
C ASP A 292 0.22 6.19 25.14
N PHE A 293 -0.79 6.32 24.26
CA PHE A 293 -2.19 6.02 24.56
C PHE A 293 -2.42 4.54 24.86
N ALA A 294 -1.89 3.65 24.02
CA ALA A 294 -1.99 2.22 24.22
C ALA A 294 -1.36 1.80 25.56
N LYS A 295 -0.20 2.36 25.90
CA LYS A 295 0.44 2.16 27.21
C LYS A 295 -0.42 2.67 28.36
N LYS A 296 -0.99 3.88 28.25
CA LYS A 296 -1.85 4.49 29.28
C LYS A 296 -3.07 3.62 29.62
N TYR A 297 -3.66 2.99 28.62
CA TYR A 297 -4.89 2.19 28.76
C TYR A 297 -4.66 0.68 28.73
N ASN A 298 -3.39 0.23 28.81
CA ASN A 298 -3.00 -1.18 28.77
C ASN A 298 -3.56 -1.94 27.54
N ILE A 299 -3.54 -1.27 26.39
CA ILE A 299 -3.97 -1.80 25.09
C ILE A 299 -2.75 -2.43 24.42
N PRO A 300 -2.82 -3.68 23.93
CA PRO A 300 -1.73 -4.26 23.15
C PRO A 300 -1.46 -3.45 21.89
N TYR A 301 -0.20 -3.14 21.64
CA TYR A 301 0.24 -2.46 20.43
C TYR A 301 1.22 -3.36 19.71
N PHE A 302 0.83 -3.86 18.54
CA PHE A 302 1.66 -4.81 17.80
C PHE A 302 2.71 -4.08 16.95
N GLU A 303 3.95 -4.06 17.45
CA GLU A 303 5.11 -3.51 16.76
C GLU A 303 6.21 -4.54 16.55
N THR A 304 6.77 -4.60 15.35
CA THR A 304 7.85 -5.54 15.03
C THR A 304 8.89 -4.94 14.08
N THR A 305 9.95 -5.66 13.74
CA THR A 305 10.88 -5.25 12.66
C THR A 305 10.45 -5.88 11.33
N PRO A 306 10.85 -5.32 10.18
CA PRO A 306 10.57 -5.94 8.87
C PRO A 306 11.00 -7.42 8.83
N VAL A 307 12.19 -7.74 9.36
CA VAL A 307 12.72 -9.11 9.43
C VAL A 307 11.78 -10.05 10.19
N VAL A 308 11.30 -9.62 11.35
CA VAL A 308 10.40 -10.44 12.16
C VAL A 308 9.02 -10.55 11.50
N ALA A 309 8.53 -9.51 10.81
CA ALA A 309 7.32 -9.61 10.00
C ALA A 309 7.43 -10.68 8.90
N TYR A 310 8.58 -10.79 8.21
CA TYR A 310 8.84 -11.88 7.26
C TYR A 310 8.81 -13.26 7.92
N ILE A 311 9.40 -13.39 9.10
CA ILE A 311 9.38 -14.65 9.85
C ILE A 311 7.93 -15.03 10.19
N GLN A 312 7.12 -14.07 10.63
CA GLN A 312 5.71 -14.27 10.97
C GLN A 312 4.87 -14.69 9.74
N ILE A 313 5.07 -14.04 8.59
CA ILE A 313 4.43 -14.45 7.32
C ILE A 313 4.85 -15.87 6.94
N ASN A 314 6.14 -16.21 7.02
CA ASN A 314 6.59 -17.56 6.72
C ASN A 314 6.06 -18.61 7.71
N ASN A 315 5.86 -18.25 8.97
CA ASN A 315 5.23 -19.15 9.94
C ASN A 315 3.75 -19.37 9.60
N ALA A 316 3.01 -18.33 9.22
CA ALA A 316 1.63 -18.49 8.75
C ALA A 316 1.55 -19.38 7.48
N LEU A 317 2.55 -19.30 6.59
CA LEU A 317 2.68 -20.20 5.44
C LEU A 317 3.02 -21.63 5.85
N LYS A 318 3.80 -21.86 6.91
CA LYS A 318 4.09 -23.22 7.42
C LYS A 318 2.81 -23.94 7.79
N GLU A 319 1.85 -23.21 8.38
CA GLU A 319 0.56 -23.71 8.85
C GLU A 319 -0.47 -23.99 7.73
N TYR A 320 -0.20 -23.56 6.48
CA TYR A 320 -1.00 -23.95 5.31
C TYR A 320 -0.78 -25.41 4.90
#